data_AF-A0A2A2LNX9-F1
#
_entry.id   AF-A0A2A2LNX9-F1
#
_cell.length_a   1.000
_cell.length_b   1.000
_cell.length_c   1.000
_cell.angle_alpha   90.00
_cell.angle_beta   90.00
_cell.angle_gamma   90.00
#
_symmetry.space_group_name_H-M   'P 1'
#
loop_
_entity.id
_entity.type
_entity.pdbx_description
1 polymer ?
#
loop_
_entity_poly.entity_id
_entity_poly.type
_entity_poly.pdbx_seq_one_letter_code
_entity_poly.pdbx_strand_id
1 'polypeptide(L)'
;MKNLCRFVWNKLFLNILHHLTSSDSIVLHLSAFFMPRYFTRQIPGLNMATRKMNMFEKIANMVGVLYRHQANQFPRRYAILKAVFKHELAPPTGADLPKIKADWMAVEKFVQSGQYKQLSVKEALVYTAVGLEIIFWFFVGEMIGRRYFVGYLVPADYVSKDTHKKAAEEAAKPDTKHGF
;
A
#
# COMPACT_ATOMS: atom_id res chain seq x y z
N MET A 1 -0.52 -3.82 -36.99
CA MET A 1 -0.88 -3.47 -35.59
C MET A 1 -0.81 -1.95 -35.36
N LYS A 2 -1.63 -1.15 -36.06
CA LYS A 2 -1.74 0.31 -35.84
C LYS A 2 -3.18 0.79 -35.62
N ASN A 3 -4.15 -0.13 -35.63
CA ASN A 3 -5.57 0.21 -35.73
C ASN A 3 -6.38 -0.04 -34.43
N LEU A 4 -5.74 -0.49 -33.34
CA LEU A 4 -6.44 -0.70 -32.07
C LEU A 4 -6.47 0.56 -31.18
N CYS A 5 -5.52 1.48 -31.36
CA CYS A 5 -5.47 2.74 -30.60
C CYS A 5 -6.51 3.78 -31.03
N ARG A 6 -7.11 3.67 -32.23
CA ARG A 6 -8.08 4.67 -32.73
C ARG A 6 -9.53 4.38 -32.31
N PHE A 7 -9.82 3.16 -31.83
CA PHE A 7 -11.18 2.75 -31.45
C PHE A 7 -11.52 3.05 -29.97
N VAL A 8 -10.51 3.03 -29.08
CA VAL A 8 -10.71 3.34 -27.65
C VAL A 8 -10.85 4.85 -27.41
N TRP A 9 -10.24 5.68 -28.27
CA TRP A 9 -10.31 7.14 -28.14
C TRP A 9 -11.66 7.72 -28.55
N ASN A 10 -12.37 7.11 -29.51
CA ASN A 10 -13.65 7.63 -29.98
C ASN A 10 -14.82 7.28 -29.06
N LYS A 11 -14.73 6.18 -28.30
CA LYS A 11 -15.79 5.75 -27.37
C LYS A 11 -15.73 6.44 -26.01
N LEU A 12 -14.58 6.99 -25.64
CA LEU A 12 -14.40 7.75 -24.40
C LEU A 12 -14.74 9.25 -24.56
N PHE A 13 -14.54 9.81 -25.75
CA PHE A 13 -14.86 11.23 -26.03
C PHE A 13 -16.37 11.48 -26.19
N LEU A 14 -17.12 10.51 -26.74
CA LEU A 14 -18.57 10.61 -26.90
C LEU A 14 -19.36 10.44 -25.60
N ASN A 15 -18.81 9.76 -24.58
CA ASN A 15 -19.49 9.57 -23.30
C ASN A 15 -19.28 10.73 -22.31
N ILE A 16 -18.30 11.59 -22.57
CA ILE A 16 -18.07 12.82 -21.79
C ILE A 16 -18.89 13.99 -22.35
N LEU A 17 -19.22 13.98 -23.65
CA LEU A 17 -20.04 15.04 -24.26
C LEU A 17 -21.55 14.89 -24.00
N HIS A 18 -22.04 13.69 -23.68
CA HIS A 18 -23.48 13.44 -23.43
C HIS A 18 -23.89 13.61 -21.95
N HIS A 19 -22.93 13.84 -21.05
CA HIS A 19 -23.18 14.12 -19.63
C HIS A 19 -23.12 15.61 -19.26
N LEU A 20 -22.91 16.49 -20.25
CA LEU A 20 -22.86 17.95 -20.10
C LEU A 20 -24.06 18.68 -20.72
N THR A 21 -25.06 17.96 -21.24
CA THR A 21 -26.26 18.55 -21.87
C THR A 21 -27.58 18.18 -21.20
N SER A 22 -27.56 17.80 -19.91
CA SER A 22 -28.78 17.51 -19.16
C SER A 22 -28.66 18.03 -17.74
N SER A 23 -28.79 19.35 -17.59
CA SER A 23 -29.26 20.06 -16.38
C SER A 23 -29.13 21.56 -16.65
N ASP A 24 -30.07 22.06 -17.46
CA ASP A 24 -30.82 23.29 -17.24
C ASP A 24 -30.04 24.50 -16.72
N SER A 25 -29.48 25.23 -17.68
CA SER A 25 -29.51 26.69 -17.61
C SER A 25 -30.96 27.17 -17.71
N ILE A 26 -31.26 28.27 -17.02
CA ILE A 26 -32.48 29.11 -17.12
C ILE A 26 -33.53 28.78 -16.06
N VAL A 27 -33.38 29.38 -14.88
CA VAL A 27 -34.35 30.31 -14.28
C VAL A 27 -33.68 30.92 -13.02
N LEU A 28 -33.80 32.23 -12.86
CA LEU A 28 -33.30 33.08 -11.76
C LEU A 28 -31.84 33.60 -11.85
N HIS A 29 -31.60 34.27 -12.97
CA HIS A 29 -31.16 35.68 -12.92
C HIS A 29 -32.09 36.48 -11.98
N LEU A 30 -31.72 36.67 -10.71
CA LEU A 30 -32.14 37.74 -9.78
C LEU A 30 -31.86 37.29 -8.34
N SER A 31 -30.66 37.53 -7.84
CA SER A 31 -30.46 38.02 -6.47
C SER A 31 -28.97 38.24 -6.25
N ALA A 32 -28.65 39.52 -6.07
CA ALA A 32 -27.56 40.02 -5.25
C ALA A 32 -26.19 39.35 -5.48
N PHE A 33 -25.27 40.01 -6.18
CA PHE A 33 -24.57 41.14 -5.58
C PHE A 33 -24.17 40.85 -4.11
N PHE A 34 -23.45 39.76 -3.87
CA PHE A 34 -22.70 39.58 -2.62
C PHE A 34 -21.29 39.10 -2.92
N MET A 35 -20.52 40.07 -3.43
CA MET A 35 -19.07 40.11 -3.44
C MET A 35 -18.50 39.70 -2.07
N PRO A 36 -17.59 38.71 -1.94
CA PRO A 36 -16.61 38.76 -0.88
C PRO A 36 -15.47 39.61 -1.42
N ARG A 37 -15.51 40.91 -1.11
CA ARG A 37 -14.29 41.72 -1.17
C ARG A 37 -13.27 40.98 -0.33
N TYR A 38 -12.12 40.77 -0.93
CA TYR A 38 -10.82 40.78 -0.29
C TYR A 38 -10.72 42.09 0.52
N PHE A 39 -11.37 42.16 1.67
CA PHE A 39 -11.19 43.22 2.64
C PHE A 39 -10.21 42.67 3.67
N THR A 40 -8.93 42.64 3.26
CA THR A 40 -7.83 42.61 4.20
C THR A 40 -7.89 43.91 4.98
N ARG A 41 -8.70 43.94 6.05
CA ARG A 41 -8.55 44.93 7.11
C ARG A 41 -7.21 44.63 7.77
N GLN A 42 -6.15 45.23 7.24
CA GLN A 42 -4.95 45.47 8.04
C GLN A 42 -5.41 46.28 9.25
N ILE A 43 -5.38 45.64 10.41
CA ILE A 43 -5.43 46.33 11.70
C ILE A 43 -3.97 46.72 11.96
N PRO A 44 -3.57 48.00 11.75
CA PRO A 44 -2.25 48.43 12.12
C PRO A 44 -2.20 48.53 13.65
N GLY A 45 -1.24 47.84 14.28
CA GLY A 45 -0.89 48.12 15.66
C GLY A 45 -1.30 47.08 16.70
N LEU A 46 -1.21 45.78 16.40
CA LEU A 46 -0.93 44.82 17.47
C LEU A 46 0.52 44.34 17.32
N ASN A 47 1.43 45.07 17.96
CA ASN A 47 2.76 44.53 18.28
C ASN A 47 2.53 43.33 19.21
N MET A 48 2.37 42.14 18.63
CA MET A 48 2.46 40.89 19.37
C MET A 48 3.87 40.84 19.92
N ALA A 49 4.03 41.21 21.19
CA ALA A 49 5.30 41.08 21.90
C ALA A 49 5.76 39.64 21.69
N THR A 50 6.76 39.45 20.82
CA THR A 50 7.23 38.14 20.44
C THR A 50 8.03 37.64 21.62
N ARG A 51 7.35 37.03 22.59
CA ARG A 51 8.03 36.40 23.71
C ARG A 51 9.00 35.37 23.14
N LYS A 52 10.17 35.22 23.76
CA LYS A 52 11.13 34.17 23.40
C LYS A 52 10.48 32.82 23.66
N MET A 53 9.86 32.24 22.63
CA MET A 53 9.15 30.96 22.72
C MET A 53 10.11 29.89 23.19
N ASN A 54 9.76 29.20 24.28
CA ASN A 54 10.53 28.07 24.79
C ASN A 54 10.57 26.96 23.74
N MET A 55 11.61 26.12 23.79
CA MET A 55 11.87 25.14 22.74
C MET A 55 10.69 24.16 22.54
N PHE A 56 9.99 23.80 23.63
CA PHE A 56 8.77 23.00 23.59
C PHE A 56 7.60 23.67 22.85
N GLU A 57 7.45 24.99 22.98
CA GLU A 57 6.37 25.73 22.31
C GLU A 57 6.65 25.89 20.81
N LYS A 58 7.93 26.02 20.44
CA LYS A 58 8.34 25.95 19.03
C LYS A 58 8.03 24.60 18.43
N ILE A 59 8.35 23.50 19.14
CA ILE A 59 8.03 22.13 18.71
C ILE A 59 6.52 21.95 18.60
N ALA A 60 5.74 22.35 19.60
CA ALA A 60 4.28 22.23 19.57
C ALA A 60 3.65 23.02 18.42
N ASN A 61 4.14 24.23 18.13
CA ASN A 61 3.68 25.01 16.98
C ASN A 61 4.07 24.36 15.65
N MET A 62 5.29 23.83 15.53
CA MET A 62 5.75 23.13 14.34
C MET A 62 4.95 21.86 14.09
N VAL A 63 4.74 21.04 15.13
CA VAL A 63 3.89 19.84 15.08
C VAL A 63 2.45 20.21 14.75
N GLY A 64 1.92 21.29 15.31
CA GLY A 64 0.58 21.79 15.00
C GLY A 64 0.44 22.27 13.54
N VAL A 65 1.47 22.90 12.97
CA VAL A 65 1.49 23.29 11.55
C VAL A 65 1.59 22.07 10.65
N LEU A 66 2.50 21.13 10.94
CA LEU A 66 2.62 19.86 10.24
C LEU A 66 1.32 19.05 10.29
N TYR A 67 0.69 18.96 11.46
CA TYR A 67 -0.55 18.22 11.66
C TYR A 67 -1.67 18.78 10.79
N ARG A 68 -1.88 20.11 10.80
CA ARG A 68 -2.91 20.76 9.96
C ARG A 68 -2.60 20.61 8.47
N HIS A 69 -1.34 20.75 8.07
CA HIS A 69 -0.92 20.53 6.69
C HIS A 69 -1.20 19.08 6.26
N GLN A 70 -0.82 18.11 7.07
CA GLN A 70 -1.02 16.69 6.78
C GLN A 70 -2.50 16.31 6.80
N ALA A 71 -3.28 16.82 7.75
CA ALA A 71 -4.72 16.57 7.85
C ALA A 71 -5.47 17.07 6.61
N ASN A 72 -5.08 18.21 6.06
CA ASN A 72 -5.67 18.73 4.82
C ASN A 72 -5.29 17.92 3.57
N GLN A 73 -4.09 17.31 3.55
CA GLN A 73 -3.60 16.51 2.41
C GLN A 73 -4.03 15.03 2.48
N PHE A 74 -4.31 14.51 3.67
CA PHE A 74 -4.69 13.13 3.91
C PHE A 74 -5.95 12.66 3.14
N PRO A 75 -7.08 13.41 3.08
CA PRO A 75 -8.28 12.93 2.41
C PRO A 75 -8.06 12.71 0.90
N ARG A 76 -7.28 13.59 0.24
CA ARG A 76 -6.94 13.42 -1.17
C ARG A 76 -6.09 12.18 -1.41
N ARG A 77 -5.05 11.97 -0.59
CA ARG A 77 -4.15 10.81 -0.71
C ARG A 77 -4.88 9.51 -0.40
N TYR A 78 -5.72 9.50 0.64
CA TYR A 78 -6.54 8.35 0.99
C TYR A 78 -7.53 7.99 -0.10
N ALA A 79 -8.16 8.97 -0.76
CA ALA A 79 -9.04 8.72 -1.89
C ALA A 79 -8.31 8.04 -3.06
N ILE A 80 -7.10 8.50 -3.39
CA ILE A 80 -6.25 7.89 -4.43
C ILE A 80 -5.86 6.47 -4.02
N LEU A 81 -5.37 6.27 -2.80
CA LEU A 81 -5.00 4.94 -2.29
C LEU A 81 -6.19 3.98 -2.30
N LYS A 82 -7.38 4.44 -1.91
CA LYS A 82 -8.60 3.65 -1.95
C LYS A 82 -9.02 3.29 -3.37
N ALA A 83 -8.84 4.20 -4.33
CA ALA A 83 -9.11 3.93 -5.74
C ALA A 83 -8.15 2.87 -6.30
N VAL A 84 -6.84 3.03 -6.06
CA VAL A 84 -5.83 2.05 -6.50
C VAL A 84 -6.07 0.68 -5.83
N PHE A 85 -6.36 0.67 -4.53
CA PHE A 85 -6.66 -0.56 -3.80
C PHE A 85 -7.87 -1.30 -4.40
N LYS A 86 -8.92 -0.57 -4.79
CA LYS A 86 -10.12 -1.15 -5.39
C LYS A 86 -9.86 -1.75 -6.78
N HIS A 87 -8.94 -1.18 -7.55
CA HIS A 87 -8.69 -1.63 -8.92
C HIS A 87 -7.61 -2.71 -9.02
N GLU A 88 -6.53 -2.60 -8.23
CA GLU A 88 -5.35 -3.45 -8.36
C GLU A 88 -5.27 -4.55 -7.29
N LEU A 89 -5.75 -4.27 -6.08
CA LEU A 89 -5.62 -5.16 -4.90
C LEU A 89 -6.93 -5.87 -4.54
N ALA A 90 -8.03 -5.52 -5.21
CA ALA A 90 -9.31 -6.15 -4.94
C ALA A 90 -9.27 -7.63 -5.35
N PRO A 91 -9.92 -8.51 -4.57
CA PRO A 91 -10.01 -9.92 -4.95
C PRO A 91 -10.68 -10.03 -6.33
N PRO A 92 -10.18 -10.90 -7.21
CA PRO A 92 -10.72 -11.06 -8.56
C PRO A 92 -12.19 -11.46 -8.51
N THR A 93 -12.96 -10.99 -9.48
CA THR A 93 -14.37 -11.37 -9.58
C THR A 93 -14.46 -12.79 -10.18
N GLY A 94 -15.51 -13.55 -9.87
CA GLY A 94 -15.69 -14.90 -10.42
C GLY A 94 -15.65 -14.97 -11.96
N ALA A 95 -15.95 -13.87 -12.65
CA ALA A 95 -15.85 -13.72 -14.10
C ALA A 95 -14.40 -13.73 -14.62
N ASP A 96 -13.40 -13.41 -13.80
CA ASP A 96 -11.99 -13.33 -14.19
C ASP A 96 -11.27 -14.69 -14.02
N LEU A 97 -11.85 -15.61 -13.24
CA LEU A 97 -11.31 -16.96 -13.03
C LEU A 97 -11.01 -17.76 -14.32
N PRO A 98 -11.88 -17.80 -15.35
CA PRO A 98 -11.55 -18.51 -16.59
C PRO A 98 -10.33 -17.92 -17.31
N LYS A 99 -10.16 -16.59 -17.25
CA LYS A 99 -9.00 -15.91 -17.83
C LYS A 99 -7.72 -16.27 -17.08
N ILE A 100 -7.75 -16.22 -15.75
CA ILE A 100 -6.61 -16.61 -14.89
C ILE A 100 -6.19 -18.07 -15.16
N LYS A 101 -7.15 -18.98 -15.32
CA LYS A 101 -6.86 -20.38 -15.66
C LYS A 101 -6.20 -20.51 -17.04
N ALA A 102 -6.66 -19.73 -18.02
CA ALA A 102 -6.06 -19.72 -19.35
C ALA A 102 -4.62 -19.20 -19.32
N ASP A 103 -4.37 -18.12 -18.58
CA ASP A 103 -3.04 -17.53 -18.41
C ASP A 103 -2.09 -18.51 -17.69
N TRP A 104 -2.57 -19.23 -16.68
CA TRP A 104 -1.80 -20.27 -16.00
C TRP A 104 -1.38 -21.41 -16.95
N MET A 105 -2.32 -21.90 -17.78
CA MET A 105 -2.00 -22.93 -18.79
C MET A 105 -0.99 -22.44 -19.82
N ALA A 106 -1.00 -21.15 -20.17
CA ALA A 106 -0.01 -20.58 -21.08
C ALA A 106 1.39 -20.54 -20.44
N VAL A 107 1.49 -20.17 -19.16
CA VAL A 107 2.74 -20.22 -18.39
C VAL A 107 3.27 -21.65 -18.29
N GLU A 108 2.41 -22.63 -18.03
CA GLU A 108 2.81 -24.04 -17.97
C GLU A 108 3.42 -24.51 -19.30
N LYS A 109 2.76 -24.20 -20.42
CA LYS A 109 3.27 -24.52 -21.77
C LYS A 109 4.58 -23.79 -22.08
N PHE A 110 4.73 -22.55 -21.62
CA PHE A 110 5.96 -21.76 -21.77
C PHE A 110 7.14 -22.40 -21.03
N VAL A 111 6.90 -22.94 -19.83
CA VAL A 111 7.92 -23.67 -19.06
C VAL A 111 8.24 -25.01 -19.72
N GLN A 112 7.24 -25.80 -20.11
CA GLN A 112 7.41 -27.11 -20.75
C GLN A 112 8.16 -27.01 -22.08
N SER A 113 7.90 -25.97 -22.87
CA SER A 113 8.56 -25.74 -24.16
C SER A 113 10.00 -25.22 -24.03
N GLY A 114 10.47 -24.87 -22.83
CA GLY A 114 11.84 -24.37 -22.62
C GLY A 114 12.09 -22.95 -23.14
N GLN A 115 11.04 -22.21 -23.49
CA GLN A 115 11.13 -20.87 -24.07
C GLN A 115 11.73 -19.82 -23.13
N TYR A 116 11.74 -20.10 -21.81
CA TYR A 116 12.38 -19.22 -20.81
C TYR A 116 13.87 -18.96 -21.08
N LYS A 117 14.56 -19.82 -21.83
CA LYS A 117 15.97 -19.65 -22.22
C LYS A 117 16.20 -18.54 -23.24
N GLN A 118 15.15 -18.12 -23.95
CA GLN A 118 15.22 -17.10 -25.00
C GLN A 118 14.84 -15.70 -24.49
N LEU A 119 14.48 -15.57 -23.20
CA LEU A 119 14.09 -14.29 -22.60
C LEU A 119 15.27 -13.34 -22.49
N SER A 120 15.01 -12.06 -22.73
CA SER A 120 16.01 -11.02 -22.45
C SER A 120 16.16 -10.83 -20.93
N VAL A 121 17.32 -10.35 -20.50
CA VAL A 121 17.61 -10.12 -19.06
C VAL A 121 16.60 -9.17 -18.42
N LYS A 122 16.12 -8.17 -19.17
CA LYS A 122 15.13 -7.20 -18.68
C LYS A 122 13.79 -7.88 -18.37
N GLU A 123 13.33 -8.75 -19.25
CA GLU A 123 12.07 -9.48 -19.08
C GLU A 123 12.19 -10.50 -17.95
N ALA A 124 13.30 -11.24 -17.89
CA ALA A 124 13.56 -12.18 -16.82
C ALA A 124 13.54 -11.49 -15.44
N LEU A 125 14.16 -10.32 -15.30
CA LEU A 125 14.14 -9.55 -14.06
C LEU A 125 12.71 -9.14 -13.66
N VAL A 126 11.90 -8.67 -14.60
CA VAL A 126 10.49 -8.31 -14.32
C VAL A 126 9.71 -9.52 -13.84
N TYR A 127 9.83 -10.67 -14.51
CA TYR A 127 9.11 -11.88 -14.09
C TYR A 127 9.58 -12.38 -12.72
N THR A 128 10.88 -12.32 -12.43
CA THR A 128 11.40 -12.68 -11.10
C THR A 128 10.93 -11.72 -10.01
N ALA A 129 10.84 -10.42 -10.30
CA ALA A 129 10.34 -9.43 -9.34
C ALA A 129 8.86 -9.68 -8.98
N VAL A 130 8.02 -9.97 -9.97
CA VAL A 130 6.62 -10.34 -9.75
C VAL A 130 6.51 -11.67 -8.98
N GLY A 131 7.36 -12.66 -9.30
CA GLY A 131 7.41 -13.92 -8.56
C GLY A 131 7.77 -13.73 -7.08
N LEU A 132 8.73 -12.87 -6.79
CA LEU A 132 9.09 -12.50 -5.41
C LEU A 132 7.96 -11.75 -4.69
N GLU A 133 7.24 -10.88 -5.39
CA GLU A 133 6.09 -10.17 -4.82
C GLU A 133 5.02 -11.15 -4.32
N ILE A 134 4.67 -12.18 -5.11
CA ILE A 134 3.70 -13.21 -4.71
C ILE A 134 4.18 -13.95 -3.45
N ILE A 135 5.47 -14.26 -3.34
CA ILE A 135 6.05 -14.90 -2.16
C ILE A 135 5.95 -13.97 -0.94
N PHE A 136 6.21 -12.67 -1.09
CA PHE A 136 6.06 -11.72 0.01
C PHE A 136 4.60 -11.59 0.49
N TRP A 137 3.63 -11.67 -0.42
CA TRP A 137 2.21 -11.73 -0.05
C TRP A 137 1.87 -12.92 0.84
N PHE A 138 2.52 -14.08 0.63
CA PHE A 138 2.36 -15.23 1.51
C PHE A 138 2.89 -14.94 2.93
N PHE A 139 4.07 -14.32 3.06
CA PHE A 139 4.62 -13.96 4.37
C PHE A 139 3.77 -12.91 5.10
N VAL A 140 3.22 -11.92 4.39
CA VAL A 140 2.26 -10.97 5.00
C VAL A 140 1.01 -11.70 5.50
N GLY A 141 0.53 -12.69 4.76
CA GLY A 141 -0.57 -13.57 5.19
C GLY A 141 -0.24 -14.34 6.48
N GLU A 142 0.97 -14.91 6.58
CA GLU A 142 1.44 -15.59 7.79
C GLU A 142 1.53 -14.64 8.98
N MET A 143 2.04 -13.42 8.79
CA MET A 143 2.12 -12.39 9.84
C MET A 143 0.73 -12.02 10.37
N ILE A 144 -0.27 -11.88 9.49
CA ILE A 144 -1.67 -11.63 9.89
C ILE A 144 -2.25 -12.85 10.63
N GLY A 145 -2.00 -14.06 10.13
CA GLY A 145 -2.46 -15.31 10.75
C GLY A 145 -1.91 -15.52 12.16
N ARG A 146 -0.65 -15.13 12.38
CA ARG A 146 0.02 -15.22 13.68
C ARG A 146 -0.22 -14.02 14.60
N ARG A 147 -0.61 -12.86 14.05
CA ARG A 147 -0.78 -11.58 14.76
C ARG A 147 0.49 -11.06 15.46
N TYR A 148 1.67 -11.55 15.06
CA TYR A 148 2.97 -11.11 15.57
C TYR A 148 3.89 -10.74 14.40
N PHE A 149 4.54 -9.59 14.49
CA PHE A 149 5.51 -9.11 13.49
C PHE A 149 6.91 -9.68 13.70
N VAL A 150 7.26 -10.11 14.92
CA VAL A 150 8.60 -10.59 15.27
C VAL A 150 8.50 -11.84 16.14
N GLY A 151 9.08 -12.95 15.65
CA GLY A 151 9.33 -14.17 16.45
C GLY A 151 8.08 -14.92 16.91
N TYR A 152 8.24 -16.20 17.25
CA TYR A 152 7.27 -16.88 18.12
C TYR A 152 7.47 -16.35 19.54
N LEU A 153 6.39 -16.16 20.30
CA LEU A 153 6.48 -15.93 21.73
C LEU A 153 7.02 -17.20 22.37
N VAL A 154 8.33 -17.25 22.54
CA VAL A 154 9.03 -18.30 23.25
C VAL A 154 9.26 -17.77 24.68
N PRO A 155 8.69 -18.41 25.72
CA PRO A 155 9.04 -18.10 27.09
C PRO A 155 10.55 -18.20 27.27
N ALA A 156 11.16 -17.32 28.08
CA ALA A 156 12.61 -17.34 28.31
C ALA A 156 13.13 -18.71 28.81
N ASP A 157 12.25 -19.49 29.44
CA ASP A 157 12.53 -20.83 29.97
C ASP A 157 12.30 -21.97 28.95
N TYR A 158 12.07 -21.67 27.67
CA TYR A 158 11.86 -22.71 26.67
C TYR A 158 13.13 -23.51 26.42
N VAL A 159 13.18 -24.70 27.02
CA VAL A 159 14.18 -25.72 26.73
C VAL A 159 13.59 -26.69 25.70
N SER A 160 14.28 -26.88 24.58
CA SER A 160 13.81 -27.78 23.53
C SER A 160 13.74 -29.23 24.05
N LYS A 161 12.77 -30.02 23.56
CA LYS A 161 12.65 -31.44 23.95
C LYS A 161 13.93 -32.24 23.68
N ASP A 162 14.68 -31.85 22.66
CA ASP A 162 15.95 -32.50 22.31
C ASP A 162 17.06 -32.16 23.31
N THR A 163 17.05 -30.96 23.88
CA THR A 163 17.96 -30.57 24.97
C THR A 163 17.66 -31.35 26.25
N HIS A 164 16.38 -31.56 26.58
CA HIS A 164 16.00 -32.40 27.73
C HIS A 164 16.43 -33.86 27.57
N LYS A 165 16.32 -34.42 26.36
CA LYS A 165 16.78 -35.77 26.06
C LYS A 165 18.31 -35.90 26.22
N LYS A 166 19.07 -34.96 25.66
CA LYS A 166 20.53 -34.93 25.81
C LYS A 166 20.97 -34.79 27.27
N ALA A 167 20.32 -33.92 28.03
CA ALA A 167 20.60 -33.77 29.47
C ALA A 167 20.27 -35.06 30.26
N ALA A 168 19.19 -35.76 29.90
CA ALA A 168 18.85 -37.04 30.51
C ALA A 168 19.85 -38.15 30.13
N GLU A 169 20.31 -38.18 28.87
CA GLU A 169 21.34 -39.10 28.38
C GLU A 169 22.71 -38.82 29.05
N GLU A 170 23.05 -37.56 29.31
CA GLU A 170 24.26 -37.16 30.04
C GLU A 170 24.18 -37.53 31.53
N ALA A 171 23.01 -37.36 32.16
CA ALA A 171 22.79 -37.79 33.55
C ALA A 171 22.75 -39.33 33.72
N ALA A 172 22.41 -40.07 32.66
CA ALA A 172 22.38 -41.53 32.66
C ALA A 172 23.76 -42.17 32.40
N LYS A 173 24.77 -41.40 32.00
CA LYS A 173 26.14 -41.92 31.85
C LYS A 173 26.75 -42.09 33.25
N PRO A 174 27.20 -43.30 33.62
CA PRO A 174 27.92 -43.49 34.88
C PRO A 174 29.24 -42.69 34.86
N ASP A 175 29.53 -41.99 35.96
CA ASP A 175 30.76 -41.22 36.14
C ASP A 175 32.00 -42.10 36.01
N THR A 176 32.59 -42.11 34.82
CA THR A 176 33.89 -42.76 34.54
C THR A 176 35.05 -41.79 34.68
N LYS A 177 34.88 -40.71 35.46
CA LYS A 177 35.91 -39.70 35.73
C LYS A 177 36.55 -39.86 37.10
N HIS A 178 37.00 -41.07 37.41
CA HIS A 178 38.08 -41.30 38.38
C HIS A 178 39.03 -42.33 37.79
N GLY A 179 39.90 -41.87 36.88
CA GLY A 179 41.08 -42.58 36.42
C GLY A 179 42.33 -41.85 36.90
N PHE A 180 42.83 -42.24 38.07
CA PHE A 180 44.26 -42.36 38.32
C PHE A 180 44.67 -43.80 37.99
#